data_AF-A0A522ZXB6-F1
#
_entry.id   AF-A0A522ZXB6-F1
#
_cell.length_a   1.000
_cell.length_b   1.000
_cell.length_c   1.000
_cell.angle_alpha   90.00
_cell.angle_beta   90.00
_cell.angle_gamma   90.00
#
_symmetry.space_group_name_H-M   'P 1'
#
loop_
_entity.id
_entity.type
_entity.pdbx_description
1 polymer ?
#
loop_
_entity_poly.entity_id
_entity_poly.type
_entity_poly.pdbx_seq_one_letter_code
_entity_poly.pdbx_strand_id
1 'polypeptide(L)'
;MSSIIRDSIKARAAITGTRIPVSGKIRPGTKAINNKAAQNPLAMDLFRKAQSGAISFKEAEKEIAEKTGIKFPFFPRNTRHFNVYAHDVEGGQMAVDTMLELYGEQREGDSERKLYRFPIVFPDANCVEDFFPNEFRVAQGPIKYHSSYGDDGVRRCLYLKPVDAAQNALRKKHLRREETVRGECIPGSCPEFGSGACRFNGTLHFYIPGVTGSAPFAMATGSAYAAEDIFQRLDEIVRICNGRIPKSDRQGNPIFYMTKVKKMRTYFDESGKEKHGEQWVPFVETTLQMSTVLMIEESKRLQLAAPTAAPAVSGMPTAWMPSSQLSEATGAFHQEVVDADGVIGQEQTAPGPIGGHSFEPPKIGAIETERVTEPTPSMWFTKLVEENQLGQSARDWAIAKFGDDWNSDDKLPNVLNELRSLLLARGAECCVAFLDLCTVLYVNDIPVRDVAMPYLVFKYGKGLTRDKQLLVAARMHVGEMLDSSGQKVALAHMQSHGAVAA
;
A
#
# COMPACT_ATOMS: atom_id res chain seq x y z
N MET A 1 5.23 -27.35 -31.68
CA MET A 1 4.81 -26.75 -30.40
C MET A 1 4.44 -25.30 -30.68
N SER A 2 3.13 -25.04 -30.77
CA SER A 2 2.53 -23.95 -31.54
C SER A 2 2.71 -22.56 -30.92
N SER A 3 2.70 -21.56 -31.81
CA SER A 3 2.87 -20.11 -31.58
C SER A 3 2.03 -19.49 -30.47
N ILE A 4 0.97 -20.18 -30.02
CA ILE A 4 0.04 -19.74 -28.97
C ILE A 4 0.77 -19.48 -27.64
N ILE A 5 1.79 -20.29 -27.30
CA ILE A 5 2.53 -20.14 -26.04
C ILE A 5 3.54 -18.97 -26.13
N ARG A 6 4.12 -18.70 -27.31
CA ARG A 6 5.02 -17.54 -27.49
C ARG A 6 4.27 -16.21 -27.50
N ASP A 7 3.07 -16.18 -28.05
CA ASP A 7 2.23 -14.99 -28.05
C ASP A 7 1.67 -14.69 -26.64
N SER A 8 1.41 -15.73 -25.83
CA SER A 8 1.11 -15.61 -24.39
C SER A 8 2.26 -15.00 -23.58
N ILE A 9 3.51 -15.37 -23.87
CA ILE A 9 4.69 -14.85 -23.17
C ILE A 9 5.02 -13.42 -23.61
N LYS A 10 4.84 -13.06 -24.89
CA LYS A 10 4.99 -11.67 -25.35
C LYS A 10 3.84 -10.75 -24.92
N ALA A 11 2.62 -11.27 -24.73
CA ALA A 11 1.51 -10.51 -24.18
C ALA A 11 1.74 -10.12 -22.71
N ARG A 12 2.49 -10.91 -21.93
CA ARG A 12 2.83 -10.60 -20.52
C ARG A 12 3.73 -9.38 -20.33
N ALA A 13 4.49 -8.97 -21.37
CA ALA A 13 5.41 -7.83 -21.30
C ALA A 13 4.78 -6.47 -21.68
N ALA A 14 3.49 -6.44 -22.04
CA ALA A 14 2.81 -5.24 -22.54
C ALA A 14 1.65 -4.76 -21.64
N ILE A 15 1.68 -5.07 -20.33
CA ILE A 15 0.50 -4.87 -19.49
C ILE A 15 0.70 -3.85 -18.36
N THR A 16 0.62 -2.58 -18.71
CA THR A 16 -0.08 -1.61 -17.86
C THR A 16 -1.59 -1.90 -17.99
N GLY A 17 -2.19 -2.60 -17.03
CA GLY A 17 -3.65 -2.64 -16.85
C GLY A 17 -4.39 -3.98 -17.03
N THR A 18 -3.80 -5.16 -16.80
CA THR A 18 -4.60 -6.39 -16.71
C THR A 18 -5.37 -6.33 -15.42
N ARG A 19 -6.69 -6.24 -15.55
CA ARG A 19 -7.60 -6.57 -14.46
C ARG A 19 -7.25 -7.96 -13.96
N ILE A 20 -6.99 -8.08 -12.66
CA ILE A 20 -6.88 -9.37 -11.99
C ILE A 20 -8.17 -10.13 -12.31
N PRO A 21 -8.11 -11.36 -12.86
CA PRO A 21 -9.30 -12.16 -13.06
C PRO A 21 -9.98 -12.36 -11.70
N VAL A 22 -11.32 -12.34 -11.67
CA VAL A 22 -12.07 -12.44 -10.41
C VAL A 22 -13.10 -13.55 -10.48
N SER A 23 -13.22 -14.33 -9.41
CA SER A 23 -14.30 -15.32 -9.27
C SER A 23 -15.60 -14.70 -8.82
N GLY A 24 -15.58 -13.45 -8.35
CA GLY A 24 -16.82 -12.73 -8.17
C GLY A 24 -16.68 -11.40 -7.49
N LYS A 25 -17.80 -10.70 -7.32
CA LYS A 25 -17.85 -9.38 -6.69
C LYS A 25 -18.65 -9.41 -5.39
N ILE A 26 -18.00 -8.95 -4.33
CA ILE A 26 -18.67 -8.67 -3.05
C ILE A 26 -18.94 -7.17 -2.99
N ARG A 27 -20.20 -6.79 -2.80
CA ARG A 27 -20.61 -5.39 -2.77
C ARG A 27 -20.71 -4.89 -1.32
N PRO A 28 -20.00 -3.80 -0.95
CA PRO A 28 -20.12 -3.19 0.37
C PRO A 28 -21.40 -2.36 0.54
N GLY A 29 -22.32 -2.40 -0.40
CA GLY A 29 -23.61 -1.73 -0.34
C GLY A 29 -24.55 -2.38 -1.33
N THR A 30 -25.75 -1.82 -1.44
CA THR A 30 -26.72 -2.24 -2.46
C THR A 30 -27.20 -1.01 -3.24
N LYS A 31 -28.07 -1.23 -4.21
CA LYS A 31 -28.79 -0.16 -4.90
C LYS A 31 -30.21 -0.08 -4.34
N ALA A 32 -30.71 1.14 -4.17
CA ALA A 32 -32.10 1.42 -3.84
C ALA A 32 -32.79 2.13 -5.00
N ILE A 33 -34.09 1.91 -5.12
CA ILE A 33 -34.92 2.55 -6.14
C ILE A 33 -35.29 3.97 -5.72
N ASN A 34 -35.19 4.92 -6.66
CA ASN A 34 -35.58 6.31 -6.41
C ASN A 34 -37.12 6.47 -6.36
N ASN A 35 -37.61 7.54 -5.75
CA ASN A 35 -39.06 7.74 -5.55
C ASN A 35 -39.85 7.73 -6.86
N LYS A 36 -39.30 8.30 -7.94
CA LYS A 36 -39.95 8.36 -9.26
C LYS A 36 -40.11 6.96 -9.88
N ALA A 37 -39.07 6.14 -9.79
CA ALA A 37 -39.08 4.77 -10.29
C ALA A 37 -39.93 3.86 -9.39
N ALA A 38 -39.95 4.09 -8.08
CA ALA A 38 -40.76 3.31 -7.12
C ALA A 38 -42.27 3.41 -7.39
N GLN A 39 -42.74 4.53 -7.93
CA GLN A 39 -44.14 4.73 -8.31
C GLN A 39 -44.54 3.98 -9.59
N ASN A 40 -43.58 3.47 -10.37
CA ASN A 40 -43.84 2.72 -11.58
C ASN A 40 -43.82 1.20 -11.28
N PRO A 41 -44.94 0.47 -11.48
CA PRO A 41 -45.02 -0.96 -11.15
C PRO A 41 -44.00 -1.83 -11.88
N LEU A 42 -43.69 -1.52 -13.14
CA LEU A 42 -42.71 -2.26 -13.94
C LEU A 42 -41.29 -2.01 -13.44
N ALA A 43 -40.96 -0.77 -13.08
CA ALA A 43 -39.66 -0.46 -12.51
C ALA A 43 -39.46 -1.12 -11.14
N MET A 44 -40.52 -1.20 -10.32
CA MET A 44 -40.48 -1.89 -9.04
C MET A 44 -40.32 -3.41 -9.20
N ASP A 45 -40.97 -4.03 -10.19
CA ASP A 45 -40.79 -5.45 -10.50
C ASP A 45 -39.35 -5.77 -10.93
N LEU A 46 -38.79 -4.98 -11.86
CA LEU A 46 -37.40 -5.11 -12.29
C LEU A 46 -36.41 -4.86 -11.15
N PHE A 47 -36.70 -3.92 -10.26
CA PHE A 47 -35.91 -3.70 -9.05
C PHE A 47 -35.91 -4.92 -8.13
N ARG A 48 -37.08 -5.54 -7.88
CA ARG A 48 -37.15 -6.77 -7.06
C ARG A 48 -36.39 -7.92 -7.69
N LYS A 49 -36.47 -8.10 -9.01
CA LYS A 49 -35.68 -9.10 -9.75
C LYS A 49 -34.17 -8.84 -9.67
N ALA A 50 -33.76 -7.58 -9.71
CA ALA A 50 -32.36 -7.21 -9.51
C ALA A 50 -31.90 -7.44 -8.07
N GLN A 51 -32.77 -7.16 -7.10
CA GLN A 51 -32.52 -7.36 -5.67
C GLN A 51 -32.41 -8.84 -5.30
N SER A 52 -33.20 -9.72 -5.92
CA SER A 52 -33.08 -11.18 -5.74
C SER A 52 -31.90 -11.78 -6.49
N GLY A 53 -31.18 -10.99 -7.30
CA GLY A 53 -30.03 -11.44 -8.08
C GLY A 53 -30.37 -12.13 -9.40
N ALA A 54 -31.66 -12.26 -9.75
CA ALA A 54 -32.13 -12.90 -10.99
C ALA A 54 -31.67 -12.16 -12.26
N ILE A 55 -31.53 -10.83 -12.18
CA ILE A 55 -30.92 -9.99 -13.22
C ILE A 55 -29.92 -9.03 -12.58
N SER A 56 -29.02 -8.45 -13.38
CA SER A 56 -28.14 -7.41 -12.88
C SER A 56 -28.87 -6.06 -12.75
N PHE A 57 -28.44 -5.22 -11.82
CA PHE A 57 -28.96 -3.85 -11.73
C PHE A 57 -28.71 -3.03 -13.00
N LYS A 58 -27.67 -3.35 -13.78
CA LYS A 58 -27.38 -2.67 -15.04
C LYS A 58 -28.39 -3.04 -16.13
N GLU A 59 -28.76 -4.31 -16.21
CA GLU A 59 -29.82 -4.79 -17.11
C GLU A 59 -31.17 -4.21 -16.70
N ALA A 60 -31.49 -4.22 -15.40
CA ALA A 60 -32.70 -3.59 -14.88
C ALA A 60 -32.74 -2.08 -15.19
N GLU A 61 -31.63 -1.35 -15.02
CA GLU A 61 -31.55 0.08 -15.39
C GLU A 61 -31.81 0.31 -16.88
N LYS A 62 -31.22 -0.54 -17.74
CA LYS A 62 -31.40 -0.46 -19.19
C LYS A 62 -32.86 -0.70 -19.57
N GLU A 63 -33.46 -1.76 -19.05
CA GLU A 63 -34.85 -2.14 -19.36
C GLU A 63 -35.86 -1.12 -18.84
N ILE A 64 -35.64 -0.57 -17.64
CA ILE A 64 -36.46 0.53 -17.10
C ILE A 64 -36.35 1.76 -18.00
N ALA A 65 -35.13 2.15 -18.40
CA ALA A 65 -34.92 3.31 -19.25
C ALA A 65 -35.60 3.15 -20.61
N GLU A 66 -35.52 1.97 -21.24
CA GLU A 66 -36.14 1.65 -22.53
C GLU A 66 -37.67 1.64 -22.46
N LYS A 67 -38.26 1.05 -21.40
CA LYS A 67 -39.72 0.86 -21.31
C LYS A 67 -40.47 2.02 -20.67
N THR A 68 -39.82 2.80 -19.82
CA THR A 68 -40.48 3.87 -19.02
C THR A 68 -39.92 5.26 -19.27
N GLY A 69 -38.77 5.37 -19.94
CA GLY A 69 -38.05 6.65 -20.11
C GLY A 69 -37.39 7.18 -18.83
N ILE A 70 -37.47 6.45 -17.70
CA ILE A 70 -36.86 6.87 -16.43
C ILE A 70 -35.35 6.60 -16.47
N LYS A 71 -34.56 7.68 -16.48
CA LYS A 71 -33.09 7.61 -16.39
C LYS A 71 -32.65 7.56 -14.92
N PHE A 72 -31.59 6.80 -14.65
CA PHE A 72 -31.00 6.62 -13.32
C PHE A 72 -32.02 6.19 -12.23
N PRO A 73 -32.75 5.07 -12.43
CA PRO A 73 -33.79 4.63 -11.51
C PRO A 73 -33.25 4.21 -10.13
N PHE A 74 -31.94 3.91 -10.04
CA PHE A 74 -31.31 3.43 -8.81
C PHE A 74 -30.22 4.35 -8.31
N PHE A 75 -30.04 4.38 -7.00
CA PHE A 75 -28.95 5.08 -6.32
C PHE A 75 -28.24 4.15 -5.31
N PRO A 76 -26.94 4.39 -5.02
CA PRO A 76 -26.21 3.59 -4.05
C PRO A 76 -26.79 3.76 -2.63
N ARG A 77 -26.99 2.65 -1.92
CA ARG A 77 -27.44 2.62 -0.54
C ARG A 77 -26.41 1.90 0.33
N ASN A 78 -25.99 2.58 1.39
CA ASN A 78 -25.10 1.98 2.38
C ASN A 78 -25.87 0.98 3.25
N THR A 79 -25.28 -0.20 3.47
CA THR A 79 -25.87 -1.31 4.23
C THR A 79 -24.92 -1.80 5.31
N ARG A 80 -25.46 -2.36 6.40
CA ARG A 80 -24.68 -2.95 7.50
C ARG A 80 -23.96 -4.24 7.12
N HIS A 81 -24.52 -4.99 6.17
CA HIS A 81 -24.01 -6.25 5.65
C HIS A 81 -23.46 -6.08 4.23
N PHE A 82 -22.62 -7.00 3.80
CA PHE A 82 -22.17 -7.14 2.42
C PHE A 82 -23.25 -7.83 1.57
N ASN A 83 -23.30 -7.48 0.30
CA ASN A 83 -24.24 -8.06 -0.66
C ASN A 83 -23.45 -8.85 -1.69
N VAL A 84 -23.92 -10.05 -2.00
CA VAL A 84 -23.41 -10.89 -3.07
C VAL A 84 -24.60 -11.31 -3.93
N TYR A 85 -24.42 -11.35 -5.24
CA TYR A 85 -25.48 -11.68 -6.19
C TYR A 85 -25.02 -12.81 -7.10
N ALA A 86 -25.94 -13.70 -7.49
CA ALA A 86 -25.63 -14.82 -8.37
C ALA A 86 -24.98 -14.38 -9.70
N HIS A 87 -25.44 -13.26 -10.29
CA HIS A 87 -24.87 -12.70 -11.52
C HIS A 87 -23.46 -12.11 -11.36
N ASP A 88 -22.98 -11.92 -10.13
CA ASP A 88 -21.68 -11.34 -9.82
C ASP A 88 -20.61 -12.39 -9.50
N VAL A 89 -20.96 -13.66 -9.38
CA VAL A 89 -20.06 -14.73 -8.91
C VAL A 89 -20.03 -15.94 -9.86
N GLU A 90 -18.85 -16.52 -10.00
CA GLU A 90 -18.62 -17.83 -10.59
C GLU A 90 -19.36 -18.88 -9.74
N GLY A 91 -20.06 -19.82 -10.39
CA GLY A 91 -20.93 -20.78 -9.69
C GLY A 91 -22.34 -20.26 -9.39
N GLY A 92 -22.65 -18.99 -9.68
CA GLY A 92 -24.02 -18.46 -9.63
C GLY A 92 -24.66 -18.55 -8.25
N GLN A 93 -25.93 -18.98 -8.19
CA GLN A 93 -26.69 -19.04 -6.95
C GLN A 93 -26.08 -20.01 -5.92
N MET A 94 -25.50 -21.14 -6.37
CA MET A 94 -24.88 -22.10 -5.46
C MET A 94 -23.75 -21.48 -4.64
N ALA A 95 -22.90 -20.65 -5.27
CA ALA A 95 -21.80 -19.99 -4.57
C ALA A 95 -22.31 -18.96 -3.54
N VAL A 96 -23.42 -18.28 -3.84
CA VAL A 96 -24.09 -17.36 -2.90
C VAL A 96 -24.64 -18.14 -1.70
N ASP A 97 -25.34 -19.24 -1.96
CA ASP A 97 -25.96 -20.06 -0.92
C ASP A 97 -24.89 -20.68 0.00
N THR A 98 -23.82 -21.24 -0.56
CA THR A 98 -22.67 -21.76 0.22
C THR A 98 -22.04 -20.67 1.08
N MET A 99 -21.87 -19.45 0.57
CA MET A 99 -21.31 -18.34 1.35
C MET A 99 -22.22 -17.92 2.51
N LEU A 100 -23.53 -17.90 2.30
CA LEU A 100 -24.52 -17.61 3.34
C LEU A 100 -24.70 -18.77 4.34
N GLU A 101 -24.51 -20.01 3.90
CA GLU A 101 -24.54 -21.18 4.76
C GLU A 101 -23.32 -21.20 5.71
N LEU A 102 -22.13 -20.94 5.18
CA LEU A 102 -20.88 -20.94 5.95
C LEU A 102 -20.73 -19.70 6.85
N TYR A 103 -21.11 -18.52 6.35
CA TYR A 103 -20.75 -17.23 6.97
C TYR A 103 -21.93 -16.26 7.13
N GLY A 104 -23.14 -16.65 6.74
CA GLY A 104 -24.33 -15.82 6.92
C GLY A 104 -24.79 -15.81 8.38
N GLU A 105 -24.99 -14.62 8.92
CA GLU A 105 -25.59 -14.40 10.25
C GLU A 105 -27.01 -13.85 10.08
N GLN A 106 -27.93 -14.28 10.94
CA GLN A 106 -29.24 -13.65 11.06
C GLN A 106 -29.25 -12.82 12.36
N ARG A 107 -29.21 -11.50 12.23
CA ARG A 107 -29.23 -10.57 13.37
C ARG A 107 -30.65 -10.08 13.64
N GLU A 108 -30.86 -9.47 14.79
CA GLU A 108 -32.15 -8.88 15.15
C GLU A 108 -32.63 -7.89 14.09
N GLY A 109 -33.86 -8.08 13.60
CA GLY A 109 -34.44 -7.28 12.52
C GLY A 109 -34.13 -7.76 11.10
N ASP A 110 -33.35 -8.84 10.93
CA ASP A 110 -33.14 -9.48 9.64
C ASP A 110 -34.21 -10.55 9.34
N SER A 111 -34.80 -10.46 8.15
CA SER A 111 -35.69 -11.50 7.61
C SER A 111 -34.95 -12.74 7.14
N GLU A 112 -33.67 -12.61 6.78
CA GLU A 112 -32.85 -13.63 6.12
C GLU A 112 -31.40 -13.54 6.61
N ARG A 113 -30.61 -14.61 6.45
CA ARG A 113 -29.17 -14.59 6.74
C ARG A 113 -28.45 -13.62 5.82
N LYS A 114 -27.51 -12.85 6.37
CA LYS A 114 -26.72 -11.85 5.64
C LYS A 114 -25.25 -11.92 6.02
N LEU A 115 -24.38 -11.49 5.11
CA LEU A 115 -22.94 -11.46 5.33
C LEU A 115 -22.53 -10.23 6.13
N TYR A 116 -22.39 -10.36 7.44
CA TYR A 116 -21.89 -9.27 8.28
C TYR A 116 -20.38 -9.34 8.49
N ARG A 117 -19.88 -10.56 8.72
CA ARG A 117 -18.47 -10.85 8.95
C ARG A 117 -18.11 -12.18 8.31
N PHE A 118 -17.04 -12.23 7.54
CA PHE A 118 -16.58 -13.48 6.91
C PHE A 118 -15.06 -13.52 6.81
N PRO A 119 -14.44 -14.72 6.88
CA PRO A 119 -13.00 -14.85 6.77
C PRO A 119 -12.52 -14.54 5.35
N ILE A 120 -11.36 -13.91 5.25
CA ILE A 120 -10.69 -13.62 3.99
C ILE A 120 -9.23 -14.06 4.03
N VAL A 121 -8.70 -14.44 2.87
CA VAL A 121 -7.28 -14.78 2.69
C VAL A 121 -6.75 -13.99 1.52
N PHE A 122 -5.67 -13.25 1.72
CA PHE A 122 -5.07 -12.47 0.64
C PHE A 122 -4.22 -13.35 -0.29
N PRO A 123 -4.14 -13.02 -1.59
CA PRO A 123 -3.21 -13.66 -2.52
C PRO A 123 -1.76 -13.51 -2.07
N ASP A 124 -0.88 -14.40 -2.54
CA ASP A 124 0.57 -14.20 -2.42
C ASP A 124 0.98 -12.96 -3.21
N ALA A 125 1.53 -11.97 -2.52
CA ALA A 125 1.91 -10.68 -3.06
C ALA A 125 3.15 -10.14 -2.32
N ASN A 126 3.92 -9.29 -3.00
CA ASN A 126 5.11 -8.68 -2.42
C ASN A 126 4.78 -7.33 -1.74
N CYS A 127 3.70 -6.69 -2.15
CA CYS A 127 3.19 -5.48 -1.53
C CYS A 127 1.66 -5.44 -1.54
N VAL A 128 1.08 -4.51 -0.78
CA VAL A 128 -0.39 -4.41 -0.62
C VAL A 128 -1.07 -4.02 -1.94
N GLU A 129 -0.41 -3.24 -2.78
CA GLU A 129 -0.91 -2.77 -4.07
C GLU A 129 -1.19 -3.90 -5.06
N ASP A 130 -0.49 -5.03 -4.95
CA ASP A 130 -0.66 -6.18 -5.86
C ASP A 130 -2.08 -6.77 -5.76
N PHE A 131 -2.66 -6.81 -4.55
CA PHE A 131 -4.01 -7.32 -4.33
C PHE A 131 -4.99 -6.22 -3.92
N PHE A 132 -4.53 -5.01 -3.60
CA PHE A 132 -5.36 -3.83 -3.38
C PHE A 132 -4.99 -2.66 -4.31
N PRO A 133 -5.06 -2.83 -5.64
CA PRO A 133 -4.80 -1.75 -6.57
C PRO A 133 -5.80 -0.61 -6.35
N ASN A 134 -5.26 0.61 -6.24
CA ASN A 134 -6.07 1.79 -6.00
C ASN A 134 -5.46 3.05 -6.62
N GLU A 135 -6.33 3.92 -7.11
CA GLU A 135 -5.97 5.17 -7.77
C GLU A 135 -7.06 6.23 -7.58
N PHE A 136 -6.68 7.50 -7.56
CA PHE A 136 -7.58 8.61 -7.88
C PHE A 136 -7.59 8.76 -9.39
N ARG A 137 -8.75 8.80 -10.02
CA ARG A 137 -8.86 8.97 -11.48
C ARG A 137 -10.04 9.85 -11.85
N VAL A 138 -10.06 10.31 -13.10
CA VAL A 138 -11.21 11.00 -13.66
C VAL A 138 -12.50 10.17 -13.49
N ALA A 139 -13.55 10.80 -12.98
CA ALA A 139 -14.81 10.14 -12.65
C ALA A 139 -15.59 9.69 -13.91
N GLN A 140 -15.56 10.50 -14.96
CA GLN A 140 -16.26 10.23 -16.23
C GLN A 140 -15.45 10.79 -17.42
N GLY A 141 -15.49 10.06 -18.54
CA GLY A 141 -14.83 10.46 -19.79
C GLY A 141 -13.45 9.82 -20.01
N PRO A 142 -12.71 10.24 -21.05
CA PRO A 142 -11.39 9.71 -21.35
C PRO A 142 -10.41 10.02 -20.21
N ILE A 143 -9.48 9.10 -19.93
CA ILE A 143 -8.46 9.26 -18.88
C ILE A 143 -7.65 10.53 -19.18
N LYS A 144 -7.87 11.56 -18.36
CA LYS A 144 -7.10 12.82 -18.39
C LYS A 144 -6.07 12.85 -17.29
N TYR A 145 -6.45 12.43 -16.10
CA TYR A 145 -5.58 12.32 -14.94
C TYR A 145 -5.89 11.05 -14.16
N HIS A 146 -4.85 10.49 -13.56
CA HIS A 146 -4.92 9.40 -12.59
C HIS A 146 -3.73 9.49 -11.63
N SER A 147 -3.85 8.89 -10.45
CA SER A 147 -2.77 8.84 -9.48
C SER A 147 -2.05 7.52 -9.53
N SER A 148 -0.73 7.54 -9.44
CA SER A 148 0.08 6.34 -9.25
C SER A 148 1.06 6.57 -8.11
N TYR A 149 1.40 5.49 -7.40
CA TYR A 149 2.51 5.51 -6.45
C TYR A 149 3.83 5.44 -7.21
N GLY A 150 4.79 6.29 -6.84
CA GLY A 150 6.17 6.15 -7.28
C GLY A 150 6.90 5.07 -6.45
N ASP A 151 8.12 4.73 -6.87
CA ASP A 151 8.98 3.78 -6.15
C ASP A 151 9.37 4.25 -4.74
N ASP A 152 9.23 5.54 -4.47
CA ASP A 152 9.41 6.21 -3.19
C ASP A 152 8.16 6.16 -2.28
N GLY A 153 7.08 5.53 -2.73
CA GLY A 153 5.82 5.46 -1.99
C GLY A 153 5.01 6.77 -2.01
N VAL A 154 5.48 7.80 -2.70
CA VAL A 154 4.74 9.06 -2.85
C VAL A 154 3.74 8.95 -3.98
N ARG A 155 2.47 9.19 -3.67
CA ARG A 155 1.40 9.20 -4.67
C ARG A 155 1.49 10.46 -5.51
N ARG A 156 1.66 10.32 -6.82
CA ARG A 156 1.76 11.43 -7.78
C ARG A 156 0.54 11.48 -8.69
N CYS A 157 0.15 12.69 -9.06
CA CYS A 157 -0.89 12.94 -10.06
C CYS A 157 -0.27 12.91 -11.45
N LEU A 158 -0.62 11.91 -12.25
CA LEU A 158 -0.23 11.75 -13.63
C LEU A 158 -1.31 12.30 -14.55
N TYR A 159 -0.90 13.06 -15.56
CA TYR A 159 -1.79 13.72 -16.50
C TYR A 159 -1.39 13.41 -17.94
N LEU A 160 -2.37 13.01 -18.75
CA LEU A 160 -2.21 12.90 -20.20
C LEU A 160 -2.50 14.26 -20.82
N LYS A 161 -1.47 14.91 -21.37
CA LYS A 161 -1.62 16.18 -22.08
C LYS A 161 -2.63 16.05 -23.23
N PRO A 162 -3.51 17.06 -23.41
CA PRO A 162 -4.46 17.08 -24.52
C PRO A 162 -3.68 17.22 -25.82
N VAL A 163 -4.17 16.57 -26.87
CA VAL A 163 -3.52 16.59 -28.19
C VAL A 163 -3.88 17.89 -28.89
N ASP A 164 -2.88 18.63 -29.36
CA ASP A 164 -3.10 19.77 -30.25
C ASP A 164 -3.63 19.27 -31.61
N ALA A 165 -4.74 19.84 -32.08
CA ALA A 165 -5.41 19.43 -33.30
C ALA A 165 -4.50 19.54 -34.53
N ALA A 166 -3.56 20.49 -34.54
CA ALA A 166 -2.59 20.68 -35.62
C ALA A 166 -1.56 19.53 -35.70
N GLN A 167 -1.13 18.98 -34.56
CA GLN A 167 -0.17 17.86 -34.51
C GLN A 167 -0.81 16.51 -34.78
N ASN A 168 -2.13 16.38 -34.60
CA ASN A 168 -2.85 15.12 -34.76
C ASN A 168 -2.92 14.68 -36.24
N ALA A 169 -2.95 15.63 -37.18
CA ALA A 169 -2.96 15.36 -38.63
C ALA A 169 -1.63 14.80 -39.16
N LEU A 170 -0.51 14.99 -38.44
CA LEU A 170 0.84 14.60 -38.88
C LEU A 170 1.26 13.20 -38.39
N ARG A 171 0.52 12.57 -37.48
CA ARG A 171 0.92 11.28 -36.88
C ARG A 171 0.49 10.08 -37.74
N LYS A 172 1.39 9.60 -38.61
CA LYS A 172 1.23 8.31 -39.33
C LYS A 172 1.41 7.06 -38.44
N LYS A 173 1.79 7.22 -37.17
CA LYS A 173 2.02 6.12 -36.21
C LYS A 173 1.43 6.51 -34.85
N HIS A 174 0.47 5.73 -34.34
CA HIS A 174 -0.12 5.93 -33.02
C HIS A 174 0.89 5.60 -31.91
N LEU A 175 1.87 6.47 -31.66
CA LEU A 175 2.69 6.36 -30.46
C LEU A 175 1.83 6.63 -29.22
N ARG A 176 1.96 5.78 -28.20
CA ARG A 176 1.26 5.93 -26.93
C ARG A 176 1.62 7.29 -26.31
N ARG A 177 0.62 8.02 -25.83
CA ARG A 177 0.82 9.33 -25.18
C ARG A 177 1.64 9.13 -23.91
N GLU A 178 2.66 9.96 -23.73
CA GLU A 178 3.44 10.00 -22.50
C GLU A 178 2.66 10.75 -21.41
N GLU A 179 2.75 10.22 -20.19
CA GLU A 179 2.09 10.77 -19.02
C GLU A 179 3.04 11.76 -18.35
N THR A 180 2.54 12.94 -18.00
CA THR A 180 3.32 13.97 -17.31
C THR A 180 2.91 14.04 -15.85
N VAL A 181 3.89 14.05 -14.94
CA VAL A 181 3.65 14.27 -13.51
C VAL A 181 3.27 15.74 -13.29
N ARG A 182 2.09 15.99 -12.70
CA ARG A 182 1.65 17.34 -12.28
C ARG A 182 2.18 17.74 -10.90
N GLY A 183 2.50 16.76 -10.06
CA GLY A 183 2.92 16.94 -8.68
C GLY A 183 2.41 15.81 -7.78
N GLU A 184 2.51 16.01 -6.48
CA GLU A 184 1.96 15.10 -5.47
C GLU A 184 0.43 15.09 -5.50
N CYS A 185 -0.16 13.92 -5.25
CA CYS A 185 -1.59 13.72 -5.24
C CYS A 185 -2.14 13.93 -3.83
N ILE A 186 -2.49 15.17 -3.50
CA ILE A 186 -3.06 15.56 -2.20
C ILE A 186 -4.56 15.88 -2.39
N PRO A 187 -5.49 15.01 -1.99
CA PRO A 187 -6.92 15.22 -2.22
C PRO A 187 -7.47 16.49 -1.56
N GLY A 188 -6.99 16.82 -0.36
CA GLY A 188 -7.47 17.98 0.43
C GLY A 188 -7.18 19.33 -0.21
N SER A 189 -6.19 19.42 -1.10
CA SER A 189 -5.83 20.65 -1.82
C SER A 189 -6.10 20.56 -3.33
N CYS A 190 -6.70 19.46 -3.81
CA CYS A 190 -6.90 19.22 -5.23
C CYS A 190 -8.28 19.76 -5.69
N PRO A 191 -8.31 20.75 -6.60
CA PRO A 191 -9.57 21.33 -7.06
C PRO A 191 -10.42 20.32 -7.85
N GLU A 192 -9.80 19.41 -8.61
CA GLU A 192 -10.52 18.37 -9.35
C GLU A 192 -11.16 17.33 -8.43
N PHE A 193 -10.55 17.06 -7.27
CA PHE A 193 -11.15 16.21 -6.24
C PHE A 193 -12.30 16.93 -5.54
N GLY A 194 -12.09 18.19 -5.12
CA GLY A 194 -13.13 19.02 -4.49
C GLY A 194 -14.35 19.25 -5.38
N SER A 195 -14.16 19.36 -6.69
CA SER A 195 -15.25 19.48 -7.67
C SER A 195 -15.92 18.15 -8.03
N GLY A 196 -15.45 17.02 -7.47
CA GLY A 196 -15.96 15.67 -7.78
C GLY A 196 -15.58 15.12 -9.16
N ALA A 197 -14.74 15.83 -9.92
CA ALA A 197 -14.27 15.40 -11.24
C ALA A 197 -13.19 14.30 -11.14
N CYS A 198 -12.48 14.24 -10.01
CA CYS A 198 -11.57 13.17 -9.65
C CYS A 198 -12.16 12.34 -8.51
N ARG A 199 -12.18 11.01 -8.64
CA ARG A 199 -12.71 10.09 -7.62
C ARG A 199 -11.72 9.00 -7.30
N PHE A 200 -11.73 8.57 -6.05
CA PHE A 200 -10.99 7.40 -5.62
C PHE A 200 -11.63 6.12 -6.17
N ASN A 201 -10.80 5.20 -6.62
CA ASN A 201 -11.20 3.88 -7.06
C ASN A 201 -10.17 2.87 -6.55
N GLY A 202 -10.59 2.04 -5.59
CA GLY A 202 -9.79 0.92 -5.09
C GLY A 202 -10.54 -0.40 -5.27
N THR A 203 -9.83 -1.48 -5.56
CA THR A 203 -10.42 -2.82 -5.62
C THR A 203 -9.60 -3.78 -4.78
N LEU A 204 -10.17 -4.27 -3.68
CA LEU A 204 -9.54 -5.24 -2.80
C LEU A 204 -9.81 -6.65 -3.32
N HIS A 205 -8.76 -7.45 -3.49
CA HIS A 205 -8.81 -8.83 -3.96
C HIS A 205 -8.48 -9.81 -2.83
N PHE A 206 -9.32 -10.82 -2.64
CA PHE A 206 -9.16 -11.82 -1.57
C PHE A 206 -9.88 -13.12 -1.92
N TYR A 207 -9.48 -14.21 -1.29
CA TYR A 207 -10.18 -15.49 -1.30
C TYR A 207 -11.08 -15.62 -0.07
N ILE A 208 -12.19 -16.35 -0.21
CA ILE A 208 -13.09 -16.68 0.89
C ILE A 208 -12.96 -18.20 1.10
N PRO A 209 -12.42 -18.66 2.25
CA PRO A 209 -12.31 -20.09 2.54
C PRO A 209 -13.63 -20.83 2.35
N GLY A 210 -13.59 -22.07 1.89
CA GLY A 210 -14.80 -22.90 1.71
C GLY A 210 -15.72 -22.52 0.53
N VAL A 211 -15.49 -21.38 -0.14
CA VAL A 211 -16.26 -20.98 -1.32
C VAL A 211 -15.45 -21.28 -2.58
N THR A 212 -16.06 -21.97 -3.55
CA THR A 212 -15.41 -22.32 -4.80
C THR A 212 -15.18 -21.08 -5.68
N GLY A 213 -13.97 -20.96 -6.24
CA GLY A 213 -13.62 -19.91 -7.20
C GLY A 213 -12.23 -20.15 -7.78
N SER A 214 -12.09 -20.02 -9.09
CA SER A 214 -10.81 -20.17 -9.80
C SER A 214 -9.85 -18.98 -9.61
N ALA A 215 -10.32 -17.87 -9.05
CA ALA A 215 -9.67 -16.58 -8.95
C ALA A 215 -10.12 -15.84 -7.66
N PRO A 216 -9.47 -14.74 -7.24
CA PRO A 216 -9.90 -14.01 -6.05
C PRO A 216 -11.26 -13.34 -6.25
N PHE A 217 -12.01 -13.17 -5.16
CA PHE A 217 -13.14 -12.25 -5.11
C PHE A 217 -12.64 -10.80 -5.06
N ALA A 218 -13.44 -9.89 -5.61
CA ALA A 218 -13.14 -8.47 -5.62
C ALA A 218 -14.21 -7.66 -4.88
N MET A 219 -13.74 -6.69 -4.09
CA MET A 219 -14.59 -5.68 -3.47
C MET A 219 -14.11 -4.29 -3.90
N ALA A 220 -14.92 -3.62 -4.71
CA ALA A 220 -14.66 -2.25 -5.11
C ALA A 220 -15.04 -1.27 -3.99
N THR A 221 -14.21 -0.26 -3.78
CA THR A 221 -14.44 0.84 -2.85
C THR A 221 -14.17 2.18 -3.55
N GLY A 222 -15.14 3.08 -3.46
CA GLY A 222 -14.98 4.48 -3.86
C GLY A 222 -14.54 5.38 -2.70
N SER A 223 -14.36 4.81 -1.50
CA SER A 223 -14.02 5.58 -0.30
C SER A 223 -12.50 5.56 -0.07
N ALA A 224 -11.87 6.72 -0.26
CA ALA A 224 -10.43 6.90 -0.02
C ALA A 224 -10.08 6.57 1.45
N TYR A 225 -10.82 7.12 2.41
CA TYR A 225 -10.58 6.88 3.83
C TYR A 225 -10.75 5.41 4.25
N ALA A 226 -11.70 4.70 3.64
CA ALA A 226 -11.86 3.26 3.91
C ALA A 226 -10.67 2.47 3.37
N ALA A 227 -10.19 2.84 2.18
CA ALA A 227 -9.06 2.18 1.57
C ALA A 227 -7.76 2.49 2.28
N GLU A 228 -7.54 3.73 2.74
CA GLU A 228 -6.36 4.12 3.49
C GLU A 228 -6.23 3.36 4.81
N ASP A 229 -7.31 3.21 5.57
CA ASP A 229 -7.36 2.43 6.82
C ASP A 229 -7.01 0.95 6.59
N ILE A 230 -7.59 0.35 5.53
CA ILE A 230 -7.27 -1.03 5.12
C ILE A 230 -5.82 -1.14 4.68
N PHE A 231 -5.35 -0.20 3.85
CA PHE A 231 -4.01 -0.21 3.29
C PHE A 231 -2.94 -0.08 4.37
N GLN A 232 -3.05 0.92 5.25
CA GLN A 232 -2.09 1.15 6.34
C GLN A 232 -1.97 -0.07 7.26
N ARG A 233 -3.11 -0.64 7.66
CA ARG A 233 -3.13 -1.85 8.50
C ARG A 233 -2.45 -3.04 7.81
N LEU A 234 -2.72 -3.26 6.52
CA LEU A 234 -2.10 -4.37 5.79
C LEU A 234 -0.61 -4.13 5.53
N ASP A 235 -0.22 -2.90 5.22
CA ASP A 235 1.19 -2.54 4.99
C ASP A 235 2.02 -2.71 6.27
N GLU A 236 1.47 -2.30 7.41
CA GLU A 236 2.09 -2.55 8.73
C GLU A 236 2.28 -4.06 8.98
N ILE A 237 1.27 -4.88 8.69
CA ILE A 237 1.37 -6.33 8.86
C ILE A 237 2.40 -6.94 7.91
N VAL A 238 2.47 -6.47 6.65
CA VAL A 238 3.49 -6.90 5.68
C VAL A 238 4.89 -6.57 6.20
N ARG A 239 5.09 -5.36 6.75
CA ARG A 239 6.37 -4.93 7.32
C ARG A 239 6.77 -5.79 8.52
N ILE A 240 5.84 -6.06 9.44
CA ILE A 240 6.07 -6.92 10.62
C ILE A 240 6.36 -8.37 10.20
N CYS A 241 5.70 -8.87 9.16
CA CYS A 241 5.83 -10.24 8.69
C CYS A 241 6.91 -10.41 7.60
N ASN A 242 7.93 -9.53 7.60
CA ASN A 242 9.09 -9.61 6.71
C ASN A 242 8.74 -9.69 5.22
N GLY A 243 7.80 -8.83 4.80
CA GLY A 243 7.40 -8.68 3.40
C GLY A 243 6.35 -9.69 2.92
N ARG A 244 5.71 -10.49 3.79
CA ARG A 244 4.67 -11.45 3.39
C ARG A 244 3.44 -11.39 4.27
N ILE A 245 2.26 -11.47 3.64
CA ILE A 245 1.00 -11.54 4.38
C ILE A 245 0.77 -12.97 4.90
N PRO A 246 0.54 -13.16 6.21
CA PRO A 246 0.25 -14.49 6.75
C PRO A 246 -1.13 -14.97 6.29
N LYS A 247 -1.25 -16.22 5.86
CA LYS A 247 -2.52 -16.74 5.32
C LYS A 247 -3.45 -17.32 6.37
N SER A 248 -2.89 -18.00 7.36
CA SER A 248 -3.60 -18.67 8.44
C SER A 248 -2.75 -18.65 9.71
N ASP A 249 -3.39 -18.81 10.85
CA ASP A 249 -2.68 -19.00 12.11
C ASP A 249 -1.96 -20.37 12.17
N ARG A 250 -1.28 -20.66 13.28
CA ARG A 250 -0.61 -21.96 13.51
C ARG A 250 -1.56 -23.15 13.52
N GLN A 251 -2.84 -22.93 13.82
CA GLN A 251 -3.88 -23.95 13.94
C GLN A 251 -4.68 -24.11 12.62
N GLY A 252 -4.39 -23.30 11.61
CA GLY A 252 -5.10 -23.29 10.33
C GLY A 252 -6.34 -22.40 10.29
N ASN A 253 -6.61 -21.60 11.33
CA ASN A 253 -7.73 -20.67 11.36
C ASN A 253 -7.45 -19.43 10.50
N PRO A 254 -8.51 -18.77 9.97
CA PRO A 254 -8.37 -17.51 9.25
C PRO A 254 -7.86 -16.40 10.16
N ILE A 255 -6.91 -15.63 9.65
CA ILE A 255 -6.35 -14.47 10.35
C ILE A 255 -7.20 -13.21 10.14
N PHE A 256 -7.67 -13.03 8.90
CA PHE A 256 -8.34 -11.83 8.47
C PHE A 256 -9.82 -12.08 8.33
N TYR A 257 -10.61 -11.12 8.79
CA TYR A 257 -12.06 -11.11 8.61
C TYR A 257 -12.47 -9.79 7.98
N MET A 258 -13.30 -9.87 6.95
CA MET A 258 -13.95 -8.70 6.39
C MET A 258 -15.21 -8.40 7.19
N THR A 259 -15.32 -7.19 7.72
CA THR A 259 -16.48 -6.72 8.49
C THR A 259 -16.81 -5.26 8.14
N LYS A 260 -17.86 -4.71 8.73
CA LYS A 260 -18.18 -3.28 8.63
C LYS A 260 -18.28 -2.63 9.99
N VAL A 261 -17.74 -1.42 10.06
CA VAL A 261 -17.78 -0.56 11.25
C VAL A 261 -18.47 0.75 10.91
N LYS A 262 -19.26 1.27 11.84
CA LYS A 262 -19.94 2.56 11.68
C LYS A 262 -18.93 3.66 12.02
N LYS A 263 -18.56 4.49 11.04
CA LYS A 263 -17.64 5.63 11.23
C LYS A 263 -18.31 6.92 10.78
N MET A 264 -18.01 8.02 11.48
CA MET A 264 -18.37 9.36 11.02
C MET A 264 -17.51 9.71 9.81
N ARG A 265 -18.14 10.20 8.74
CA ARG A 265 -17.47 10.53 7.48
C ARG A 265 -17.97 11.84 6.92
N THR A 266 -17.03 12.61 6.39
CA THR A 266 -17.31 13.80 5.60
C THR A 266 -17.50 13.38 4.15
N TYR A 267 -18.58 13.83 3.53
CA TYR A 267 -18.82 13.69 2.09
C TYR A 267 -19.14 15.07 1.51
N PHE A 268 -18.75 15.27 0.26
CA PHE A 268 -19.07 16.47 -0.50
C PHE A 268 -20.37 16.23 -1.26
N ASP A 269 -21.28 17.20 -1.18
CA ASP A 269 -22.55 17.13 -1.90
C ASP A 269 -22.44 17.61 -3.37
N GLU A 270 -23.59 17.55 -4.05
CA GLU A 270 -23.90 18.14 -5.38
C GLU A 270 -23.19 19.48 -5.66
N SER A 271 -23.14 20.30 -4.61
CA SER A 271 -22.74 21.71 -4.61
C SER A 271 -21.34 21.91 -4.04
N GLY A 272 -20.59 20.84 -3.76
CA GLY A 272 -19.26 20.89 -3.17
C GLY A 272 -19.23 21.27 -1.69
N LYS A 273 -20.37 21.23 -0.97
CA LYS A 273 -20.42 21.49 0.47
C LYS A 273 -20.13 20.22 1.26
N GLU A 274 -19.36 20.38 2.34
CA GLU A 274 -19.07 19.31 3.29
C GLU A 274 -20.30 18.96 4.13
N LYS A 275 -20.62 17.68 4.19
CA LYS A 275 -21.63 17.11 5.09
C LYS A 275 -21.02 15.97 5.88
N HIS A 276 -21.38 15.86 7.14
CA HIS A 276 -21.00 14.73 7.98
C HIS A 276 -22.15 13.73 8.07
N GLY A 277 -21.85 12.45 7.98
CA GLY A 277 -22.82 11.39 8.17
C GLY A 277 -22.16 10.11 8.64
N GLU A 278 -22.89 9.35 9.46
CA GLU A 278 -22.46 8.02 9.85
C GLU A 278 -22.64 7.05 8.68
N GLN A 279 -21.57 6.34 8.36
CA GLN A 279 -21.57 5.35 7.29
C GLN A 279 -20.98 4.04 7.80
N TRP A 280 -21.55 2.93 7.35
CA TRP A 280 -20.94 1.62 7.47
C TRP A 280 -19.79 1.52 6.46
N VAL A 281 -18.59 1.28 6.97
CA VAL A 281 -17.36 1.28 6.19
C VAL A 281 -16.74 -0.12 6.28
N PRO A 282 -16.35 -0.74 5.13
CA PRO A 282 -15.60 -1.99 5.15
C PRO A 282 -14.32 -1.85 5.96
N PHE A 283 -14.01 -2.86 6.75
CA PHE A 283 -12.88 -2.90 7.65
C PHE A 283 -12.31 -4.31 7.69
N VAL A 284 -10.99 -4.41 7.60
CA VAL A 284 -10.28 -5.68 7.74
C VAL A 284 -9.95 -5.86 9.22
N GLU A 285 -10.69 -6.73 9.87
CA GLU A 285 -10.44 -7.17 11.24
C GLU A 285 -9.36 -8.27 11.24
N THR A 286 -8.48 -8.24 12.23
CA THR A 286 -7.34 -9.16 12.37
C THR A 286 -7.39 -9.83 13.73
N THR A 287 -7.32 -11.15 13.76
CA THR A 287 -7.25 -11.94 15.01
C THR A 287 -5.80 -12.21 15.46
N LEU A 288 -4.81 -11.63 14.76
CA LEU A 288 -3.40 -11.79 15.11
C LEU A 288 -3.12 -11.20 16.48
N GLN A 289 -2.70 -12.05 17.42
CA GLN A 289 -1.87 -11.58 18.51
C GLN A 289 -0.47 -11.30 17.96
N MET A 290 -0.05 -10.02 17.97
CA MET A 290 1.27 -9.61 17.45
C MET A 290 2.43 -10.37 18.09
N SER A 291 2.31 -10.69 19.39
CA SER A 291 3.23 -11.58 20.11
C SER A 291 3.39 -12.95 19.43
N THR A 292 2.30 -13.53 18.92
CA THR A 292 2.32 -14.84 18.23
C THR A 292 2.94 -14.74 16.84
N VAL A 293 2.76 -13.62 16.13
CA VAL A 293 3.34 -13.39 14.80
C VAL A 293 4.87 -13.28 14.87
N LEU A 294 5.37 -12.47 15.81
CA LEU A 294 6.80 -12.35 16.06
C LEU A 294 7.41 -13.70 16.46
N MET A 295 6.70 -14.48 17.29
CA MET A 295 7.11 -15.84 17.66
C MET A 295 7.07 -16.83 16.49
N ILE A 296 6.15 -16.70 15.53
CA ILE A 296 6.10 -17.52 14.30
C ILE A 296 7.32 -17.25 13.44
N GLU A 297 7.69 -15.98 13.31
CA GLU A 297 8.89 -15.61 12.56
C GLU A 297 10.14 -16.12 13.26
N GLU A 298 10.28 -15.92 14.57
CA GLU A 298 11.40 -16.46 15.35
C GLU A 298 11.46 -17.99 15.24
N SER A 299 10.33 -18.70 15.32
CA SER A 299 10.28 -20.15 15.14
C SER A 299 10.67 -20.59 13.73
N LYS A 300 10.22 -19.89 12.68
CA LYS A 300 10.66 -20.15 11.30
C LYS A 300 12.14 -19.84 11.13
N ARG A 301 12.64 -18.75 11.72
CA ARG A 301 14.06 -18.38 11.73
C ARG A 301 14.89 -19.46 12.41
N LEU A 302 14.40 -20.01 13.53
CA LEU A 302 15.02 -21.11 14.27
C LEU A 302 14.92 -22.46 13.52
N GLN A 303 13.85 -22.70 12.75
CA GLN A 303 13.70 -23.91 11.92
C GLN A 303 14.54 -23.86 10.64
N LEU A 304 14.68 -22.69 10.02
CA LEU A 304 15.63 -22.45 8.93
C LEU A 304 17.08 -22.45 9.44
N ALA A 305 17.30 -22.11 10.71
CA ALA A 305 18.56 -22.29 11.43
C ALA A 305 18.65 -23.69 12.06
N ALA A 306 18.40 -24.75 11.28
CA ALA A 306 18.82 -26.09 11.69
C ALA A 306 20.37 -26.12 11.85
N PRO A 307 20.90 -26.77 12.90
CA PRO A 307 22.23 -26.45 13.41
C PRO A 307 23.32 -27.04 12.51
N THR A 308 24.15 -26.18 11.91
CA THR A 308 25.52 -26.58 11.59
C THR A 308 26.32 -26.44 12.88
N ALA A 309 26.70 -27.59 13.45
CA ALA A 309 27.45 -27.78 14.69
C ALA A 309 26.76 -27.30 15.98
N ALA A 310 26.46 -28.24 16.86
CA ALA A 310 26.20 -27.96 18.26
C ALA A 310 27.41 -27.20 18.85
N PRO A 311 27.24 -25.99 19.42
CA PRO A 311 28.30 -25.43 20.24
C PRO A 311 28.44 -26.30 21.49
N ALA A 312 29.68 -26.68 21.78
CA ALA A 312 30.03 -27.36 23.00
C ALA A 312 29.46 -26.59 24.20
N VAL A 313 28.84 -27.33 25.12
CA VAL A 313 28.30 -26.83 26.38
C VAL A 313 29.40 -26.05 27.12
N SER A 314 29.33 -24.72 27.11
CA SER A 314 30.05 -23.90 28.09
C SER A 314 29.11 -23.70 29.28
N GLY A 315 29.52 -24.18 30.46
CA GLY A 315 28.73 -24.13 31.68
C GLY A 315 28.17 -22.74 31.99
N MET A 316 26.94 -22.72 32.50
CA MET A 316 26.32 -21.50 33.01
C MET A 316 27.10 -20.97 34.22
N PRO A 317 27.28 -19.65 34.37
CA PRO A 317 27.74 -19.07 35.63
C PRO A 317 26.68 -19.27 36.72
N THR A 318 27.12 -19.78 37.88
CA THR A 318 26.36 -20.10 39.10
C THR A 318 25.66 -18.90 39.78
N ALA A 319 25.48 -17.76 39.11
CA ALA A 319 24.99 -16.53 39.74
C ALA A 319 23.46 -16.36 39.72
N TRP A 320 22.69 -17.25 39.09
CA TRP A 320 21.24 -17.09 38.89
C TRP A 320 20.45 -18.36 39.24
N MET A 321 20.79 -19.02 40.35
CA MET A 321 19.87 -19.95 41.00
C MET A 321 19.22 -19.25 42.20
N PRO A 322 17.91 -18.97 42.20
CA PRO A 322 17.18 -18.71 43.43
C PRO A 322 16.96 -20.04 44.15
N SER A 323 17.47 -20.13 45.37
CA SER A 323 17.23 -21.24 46.29
C SER A 323 15.74 -21.31 46.68
N SER A 324 15.16 -22.50 46.46
CA SER A 324 14.12 -23.16 47.27
C SER A 324 13.01 -22.32 47.95
N GLN A 325 11.80 -22.48 47.40
CA GLN A 325 10.51 -22.81 48.05
C GLN A 325 10.34 -22.56 49.57
N LEU A 326 9.26 -21.84 49.93
CA LEU A 326 8.06 -22.28 50.67
C LEU A 326 7.45 -21.12 51.49
N SER A 327 6.23 -20.70 51.15
CA SER A 327 5.07 -20.73 52.08
C SER A 327 3.77 -20.29 51.39
N GLU A 328 2.71 -21.02 51.73
CA GLU A 328 1.31 -20.81 51.38
C GLU A 328 0.72 -19.58 52.07
N ALA A 329 -0.33 -18.96 51.48
CA ALA A 329 -1.68 -18.91 52.06
C ALA A 329 -2.58 -17.79 51.46
N THR A 330 -3.70 -18.24 50.88
CA THR A 330 -5.10 -17.76 51.07
C THR A 330 -5.58 -16.36 50.65
N GLY A 331 -6.75 -16.34 49.97
CA GLY A 331 -7.79 -15.28 50.03
C GLY A 331 -8.06 -14.59 48.68
N ALA A 332 -9.00 -15.03 47.83
CA ALA A 332 -10.47 -14.87 47.89
C ALA A 332 -11.00 -13.69 47.03
N PHE A 333 -11.84 -14.05 46.05
CA PHE A 333 -13.03 -13.38 45.48
C PHE A 333 -13.07 -11.85 45.27
N HIS A 334 -13.35 -11.41 44.03
CA HIS A 334 -14.66 -10.85 43.68
C HIS A 334 -14.88 -10.70 42.17
N GLN A 335 -16.12 -10.97 41.76
CA GLN A 335 -16.74 -10.81 40.45
C GLN A 335 -17.88 -9.79 40.61
N GLU A 336 -18.10 -8.93 39.59
CA GLU A 336 -19.31 -8.11 39.31
C GLU A 336 -19.08 -7.54 37.88
N VAL A 337 -19.87 -7.66 36.80
CA VAL A 337 -21.30 -7.84 36.48
C VAL A 337 -22.16 -6.55 36.56
N VAL A 338 -22.35 -5.94 35.38
CA VAL A 338 -23.47 -5.12 34.82
C VAL A 338 -23.96 -3.85 35.56
N ASP A 339 -24.60 -2.80 35.01
CA ASP A 339 -25.48 -2.53 33.83
C ASP A 339 -25.38 -1.00 33.49
N ALA A 340 -25.60 -0.51 32.26
CA ALA A 340 -26.83 0.00 31.60
C ALA A 340 -27.37 1.38 32.09
N ASP A 341 -27.91 2.15 31.12
CA ASP A 341 -28.56 3.49 31.19
C ASP A 341 -27.59 4.70 31.24
N GLY A 342 -27.67 5.76 30.43
CA GLY A 342 -28.76 6.31 29.63
C GLY A 342 -28.92 7.81 29.98
N VAL A 343 -28.84 8.68 28.96
CA VAL A 343 -29.34 10.08 28.92
C VAL A 343 -28.39 11.25 29.28
N ILE A 344 -27.94 11.90 28.19
CA ILE A 344 -27.92 13.34 27.82
C ILE A 344 -28.27 14.39 28.90
N GLY A 345 -27.40 15.42 28.99
CA GLY A 345 -27.78 16.77 29.45
C GLY A 345 -26.94 17.85 28.76
N GLN A 346 -27.58 18.71 27.95
CA GLN A 346 -27.13 20.07 27.60
C GLN A 346 -27.19 20.94 28.89
N GLU A 347 -26.43 22.01 29.10
CA GLU A 347 -26.64 23.37 28.59
C GLU A 347 -25.59 24.28 29.31
N GLN A 348 -24.81 25.09 28.58
CA GLN A 348 -24.91 26.56 28.49
C GLN A 348 -24.08 27.42 29.47
N THR A 349 -23.50 28.46 28.86
CA THR A 349 -23.24 29.83 29.36
C THR A 349 -21.96 30.15 30.14
N ALA A 350 -21.12 30.96 29.48
CA ALA A 350 -20.24 31.96 30.09
C ALA A 350 -21.07 33.12 30.70
N PRO A 351 -20.52 33.94 31.62
CA PRO A 351 -19.73 35.11 31.21
C PRO A 351 -18.48 35.39 32.08
N GLY A 352 -17.54 36.19 31.54
CA GLY A 352 -16.35 36.73 32.23
C GLY A 352 -16.68 37.86 33.24
N PRO A 353 -15.77 38.81 33.57
CA PRO A 353 -14.41 39.09 33.05
C PRO A 353 -13.36 39.44 34.15
N ILE A 354 -12.27 40.15 33.76
CA ILE A 354 -11.16 40.76 34.54
C ILE A 354 -9.89 39.88 34.58
N GLY A 355 -8.69 40.30 34.17
CA GLY A 355 -8.18 41.62 33.78
C GLY A 355 -6.84 41.48 33.05
N GLY A 356 -6.48 42.52 32.29
CA GLY A 356 -5.43 42.48 31.29
C GLY A 356 -4.00 42.52 31.82
N HIS A 357 -3.11 41.91 31.04
CA HIS A 357 -1.71 42.31 30.95
C HIS A 357 -1.37 42.58 29.48
N SER A 358 -1.04 43.85 29.22
CA SER A 358 -0.50 44.37 27.97
C SER A 358 0.83 43.68 27.67
N PHE A 359 0.97 43.11 26.48
CA PHE A 359 2.27 42.77 25.89
C PHE A 359 2.48 43.67 24.68
N GLU A 360 3.47 44.55 24.77
CA GLU A 360 3.98 45.37 23.67
C GLU A 360 4.64 44.47 22.60
N PRO A 361 4.50 44.81 21.31
CA PRO A 361 5.20 44.11 20.23
C PRO A 361 6.71 44.45 20.26
N PRO A 362 7.61 43.50 19.99
CA PRO A 362 9.03 43.78 19.92
C PRO A 362 9.32 44.66 18.68
N LYS A 363 10.16 45.66 18.92
CA LYS A 363 10.66 46.62 17.95
C LYS A 363 11.42 45.92 16.83
N ILE A 364 11.03 46.19 15.60
CA ILE A 364 11.73 45.82 14.37
C ILE A 364 13.05 46.61 14.35
N GLY A 365 14.15 45.93 14.66
CA GLY A 365 15.51 46.41 14.39
C GLY A 365 15.82 46.24 12.91
N ALA A 366 16.47 47.24 12.33
CA ALA A 366 16.89 47.27 10.92
C ALA A 366 17.70 46.00 10.56
N ILE A 367 17.15 45.21 9.64
CA ILE A 367 17.89 44.14 8.97
C ILE A 367 18.72 44.80 7.88
N GLU A 368 20.03 44.83 8.09
CA GLU A 368 20.99 45.05 7.01
C GLU A 368 20.73 44.01 5.93
N THR A 369 20.50 44.49 4.72
CA THR A 369 20.25 43.64 3.55
C THR A 369 21.59 43.02 3.14
N GLU A 370 21.94 41.89 3.75
CA GLU A 370 22.97 41.01 3.21
C GLU A 370 22.54 40.59 1.80
N ARG A 371 23.35 40.96 0.82
CA ARG A 371 23.24 40.44 -0.55
C ARG A 371 23.35 38.91 -0.46
N VAL A 372 22.25 38.21 -0.71
CA VAL A 372 22.25 36.77 -0.94
C VAL A 372 23.08 36.52 -2.20
N THR A 373 24.36 36.20 -2.03
CA THR A 373 25.18 35.59 -3.06
C THR A 373 24.58 34.22 -3.36
N GLU A 374 24.27 33.95 -4.64
CA GLU A 374 23.78 32.64 -5.06
C GLU A 374 24.73 31.55 -4.54
N PRO A 375 24.21 30.51 -3.85
CA PRO A 375 25.05 29.49 -3.25
C PRO A 375 25.81 28.73 -4.35
N THR A 376 27.14 28.74 -4.27
CA THR A 376 28.03 28.00 -5.17
C THR A 376 27.70 26.50 -5.13
N PRO A 377 27.82 25.75 -6.24
CA PRO A 377 27.53 24.31 -6.29
C PRO A 377 28.22 23.48 -5.19
N SER A 378 29.40 23.89 -4.70
CA SER A 378 30.10 23.26 -3.58
C SER A 378 29.34 23.38 -2.25
N MET A 379 28.67 24.52 -2.01
CA MET A 379 27.80 24.71 -0.85
C MET A 379 26.58 23.79 -0.90
N TRP A 380 26.05 23.50 -2.10
CA TRP A 380 24.95 22.55 -2.26
C TRP A 380 25.37 21.12 -1.92
N PHE A 381 26.60 20.72 -2.22
CA PHE A 381 27.11 19.41 -1.86
C PHE A 381 27.26 19.28 -0.35
N THR A 382 27.90 20.24 0.32
CA THR A 382 28.06 20.25 1.78
C THR A 382 26.70 20.21 2.49
N LYS A 383 25.76 21.06 2.03
CA LYS A 383 24.38 21.08 2.56
C LYS A 383 23.67 19.74 2.39
N LEU A 384 23.75 19.12 1.20
CA LEU A 384 23.12 17.83 0.93
C LEU A 384 23.69 16.70 1.80
N VAL A 385 25.02 16.69 2.02
CA VAL A 385 25.71 15.71 2.84
C VAL A 385 25.34 15.86 4.33
N GLU A 386 25.25 17.09 4.83
CA GLU A 386 24.87 17.38 6.22
C GLU A 386 23.39 17.06 6.49
N GLU A 387 22.48 17.51 5.63
CA GLU A 387 21.03 17.28 5.78
C GLU A 387 20.66 15.79 5.77
N ASN A 388 21.41 14.97 5.05
CA ASN A 388 21.14 13.53 4.90
C ASN A 388 22.11 12.64 5.70
N GLN A 389 22.94 13.24 6.58
CA GLN A 389 23.91 12.51 7.42
C GLN A 389 24.80 11.53 6.63
N LEU A 390 25.17 11.90 5.40
CA LEU A 390 25.95 11.03 4.52
C LEU A 390 27.43 10.95 4.91
N GLY A 391 27.91 11.91 5.71
CA GLY A 391 29.24 11.92 6.29
C GLY A 391 30.37 11.81 5.26
N GLN A 392 31.45 11.14 5.66
CA GLN A 392 32.65 10.98 4.84
C GLN A 392 32.43 10.01 3.67
N SER A 393 31.47 9.08 3.77
CA SER A 393 31.15 8.10 2.73
C SER A 393 30.79 8.71 1.38
N ALA A 394 30.10 9.87 1.36
CA ALA A 394 29.79 10.58 0.12
C ALA A 394 31.02 11.20 -0.54
N ARG A 395 32.00 11.66 0.26
CA ARG A 395 33.26 12.22 -0.25
C ARG A 395 34.16 11.11 -0.77
N ASP A 396 34.30 10.02 -0.02
CA ASP A 396 35.13 8.89 -0.41
C ASP A 396 34.60 8.23 -1.69
N TRP A 397 33.28 8.12 -1.82
CA TRP A 397 32.64 7.67 -3.06
C TRP A 397 32.88 8.62 -4.24
N ALA A 398 32.75 9.94 -4.02
CA ALA A 398 32.96 10.93 -5.07
C ALA A 398 34.40 10.91 -5.58
N ILE A 399 35.38 10.79 -4.67
CA ILE A 399 36.80 10.61 -4.99
C ILE A 399 37.01 9.31 -5.77
N ALA A 400 36.47 8.19 -5.27
CA ALA A 400 36.68 6.89 -5.90
C ALA A 400 36.08 6.79 -7.32
N LYS A 401 34.99 7.49 -7.60
CA LYS A 401 34.29 7.43 -8.89
C LYS A 401 34.69 8.52 -9.88
N PHE A 402 34.92 9.75 -9.41
CA PHE A 402 35.14 10.93 -10.27
C PHE A 402 36.57 11.48 -10.22
N GLY A 403 37.41 10.96 -9.32
CA GLY A 403 38.79 11.39 -9.09
C GLY A 403 38.91 12.49 -8.02
N ASP A 404 40.15 12.86 -7.69
CA ASP A 404 40.43 13.90 -6.69
C ASP A 404 39.88 15.29 -7.06
N ASP A 405 39.59 15.51 -8.34
CA ASP A 405 39.01 16.74 -8.91
C ASP A 405 37.47 16.68 -9.05
N TRP A 406 36.81 15.79 -8.31
CA TRP A 406 35.34 15.65 -8.32
C TRP A 406 34.58 16.95 -7.98
N ASN A 407 35.22 17.86 -7.25
CA ASN A 407 34.67 19.15 -6.83
C ASN A 407 34.85 20.27 -7.88
N SER A 408 35.40 19.98 -9.06
CA SER A 408 35.48 20.91 -10.19
C SER A 408 34.09 21.30 -10.70
N ASP A 409 33.95 22.52 -11.21
CA ASP A 409 32.67 23.06 -11.70
C ASP A 409 32.04 22.21 -12.81
N ASP A 410 32.84 21.46 -13.57
CA ASP A 410 32.38 20.59 -14.65
C ASP A 410 31.82 19.23 -14.16
N LYS A 411 32.37 18.69 -13.06
CA LYS A 411 32.02 17.35 -12.54
C LYS A 411 31.00 17.42 -11.41
N LEU A 412 31.03 18.49 -10.62
CA LEU A 412 30.21 18.64 -9.42
C LEU A 412 28.69 18.58 -9.68
N PRO A 413 28.13 19.13 -10.78
CA PRO A 413 26.72 18.94 -11.11
C PRO A 413 26.35 17.46 -11.33
N ASN A 414 27.24 16.68 -11.93
CA ASN A 414 27.02 15.25 -12.16
C ASN A 414 27.09 14.45 -10.85
N VAL A 415 28.06 14.77 -10.00
CA VAL A 415 28.17 14.20 -8.64
C VAL A 415 26.90 14.48 -7.84
N LEU A 416 26.42 15.73 -7.84
CA LEU A 416 25.19 16.12 -7.15
C LEU A 416 23.95 15.40 -7.70
N ASN A 417 23.81 15.30 -9.01
CA ASN A 417 22.68 14.62 -9.65
C ASN A 417 22.67 13.12 -9.33
N GLU A 418 23.83 12.46 -9.38
CA GLU A 418 23.92 11.06 -9.02
C GLU A 418 23.67 10.82 -7.53
N LEU A 419 24.25 11.64 -6.64
CA LEU A 419 24.04 11.50 -5.21
C LEU A 419 22.57 11.73 -4.83
N ARG A 420 21.91 12.73 -5.43
CA ARG A 420 20.46 12.92 -5.31
C ARG A 420 19.67 11.73 -5.83
N SER A 421 20.06 11.17 -6.98
CA SER A 421 19.42 9.97 -7.52
C SER A 421 19.60 8.75 -6.61
N LEU A 422 20.75 8.59 -5.96
CA LEU A 422 21.03 7.51 -5.02
C LEU A 422 20.20 7.68 -3.74
N LEU A 423 20.14 8.90 -3.20
CA LEU A 423 19.32 9.27 -2.05
C LEU A 423 17.83 9.01 -2.31
N LEU A 424 17.32 9.49 -3.45
CA LEU A 424 15.91 9.30 -3.85
C LEU A 424 15.55 7.81 -4.02
N ALA A 425 16.47 7.00 -4.54
CA ALA A 425 16.20 5.59 -4.81
C ALA A 425 16.28 4.68 -3.57
N ARG A 426 17.02 5.07 -2.53
CA ARG A 426 17.40 4.16 -1.42
C ARG A 426 17.10 4.71 -0.02
N GLY A 427 16.89 6.01 0.13
CA GLY A 427 16.83 6.68 1.44
C GLY A 427 18.23 6.89 2.05
N ALA A 428 18.33 7.78 3.04
CA ALA A 428 19.62 8.23 3.59
C ALA A 428 20.47 7.08 4.18
N GLU A 429 19.89 6.23 5.02
CA GLU A 429 20.64 5.16 5.69
C GLU A 429 21.17 4.07 4.74
N CYS A 430 20.35 3.63 3.77
CA CYS A 430 20.77 2.67 2.77
C CYS A 430 21.73 3.32 1.76
N CYS A 431 21.61 4.62 1.52
CA CYS A 431 22.54 5.35 0.67
C CYS A 431 23.96 5.32 1.26
N VAL A 432 24.14 5.54 2.56
CA VAL A 432 25.47 5.44 3.21
C VAL A 432 26.09 4.06 3.01
N ALA A 433 25.35 2.99 3.35
CA ALA A 433 25.86 1.62 3.21
C ALA A 433 26.15 1.25 1.74
N PHE A 434 25.36 1.78 0.81
CA PHE A 434 25.56 1.57 -0.62
C PHE A 434 26.77 2.35 -1.16
N LEU A 435 26.99 3.59 -0.70
CA LEU A 435 28.16 4.40 -1.06
C LEU A 435 29.44 3.70 -0.60
N ASP A 436 29.47 3.21 0.63
CA ASP A 436 30.62 2.44 1.16
C ASP A 436 30.93 1.20 0.32
N LEU A 437 29.89 0.44 -0.06
CA LEU A 437 30.05 -0.72 -0.95
C LEU A 437 30.60 -0.29 -2.32
N CYS A 438 30.07 0.78 -2.90
CA CYS A 438 30.53 1.30 -4.18
C CYS A 438 31.98 1.79 -4.11
N THR A 439 32.38 2.45 -3.03
CA THR A 439 33.76 2.90 -2.82
C THR A 439 34.73 1.72 -2.86
N VAL A 440 34.43 0.62 -2.15
CA VAL A 440 35.26 -0.59 -2.18
C VAL A 440 35.36 -1.17 -3.59
N LEU A 441 34.26 -1.18 -4.35
CA LEU A 441 34.25 -1.70 -5.71
C LEU A 441 35.03 -0.80 -6.68
N TYR A 442 34.89 0.52 -6.58
CA TYR A 442 35.60 1.48 -7.44
C TYR A 442 37.10 1.50 -7.16
N VAL A 443 37.53 1.47 -5.90
CA VAL A 443 38.95 1.40 -5.52
C VAL A 443 39.63 0.14 -6.06
N ASN A 444 38.86 -0.94 -6.28
CA ASN A 444 39.36 -2.21 -6.80
C ASN A 444 39.03 -2.43 -8.29
N ASP A 445 38.71 -1.37 -9.06
CA ASP A 445 38.33 -1.43 -10.48
C ASP A 445 37.28 -2.50 -10.84
N ILE A 446 36.35 -2.81 -9.93
CA ILE A 446 35.27 -3.76 -10.19
C ILE A 446 34.07 -3.01 -10.75
N PRO A 447 33.59 -3.32 -11.98
CA PRO A 447 32.41 -2.67 -12.54
C PRO A 447 31.16 -2.93 -11.71
N VAL A 448 30.65 -1.88 -11.05
CA VAL A 448 29.50 -1.98 -10.14
C VAL A 448 28.27 -2.51 -10.86
N ARG A 449 27.90 -1.93 -12.01
CA ARG A 449 26.65 -2.25 -12.70
C ARG A 449 26.67 -3.59 -13.42
N ASP A 450 27.79 -3.90 -14.08
CA ASP A 450 27.85 -5.02 -15.03
C ASP A 450 28.35 -6.32 -14.38
N VAL A 451 29.09 -6.22 -13.28
CA VAL A 451 29.72 -7.39 -12.64
C VAL A 451 29.26 -7.56 -11.18
N ALA A 452 29.45 -6.53 -10.34
CA ALA A 452 29.19 -6.68 -8.91
C ALA A 452 27.69 -6.80 -8.59
N MET A 453 26.85 -5.92 -9.14
CA MET A 453 25.42 -5.90 -8.82
C MET A 453 24.66 -7.16 -9.24
N PRO A 454 24.84 -7.74 -10.46
CA PRO A 454 24.21 -9.00 -10.83
C PRO A 454 24.58 -10.14 -9.88
N TYR A 455 25.86 -10.23 -9.50
CA TYR A 455 26.35 -11.22 -8.55
C TYR A 455 25.73 -11.04 -7.15
N LEU A 456 25.74 -9.80 -6.64
CA LEU A 456 25.22 -9.52 -5.30
C LEU A 456 23.70 -9.66 -5.23
N VAL A 457 22.96 -9.31 -6.28
CA VAL A 457 21.50 -9.53 -6.37
C VAL A 457 21.18 -11.02 -6.47
N PHE A 458 22.01 -11.83 -7.13
CA PHE A 458 21.87 -13.28 -7.13
C PHE A 458 22.09 -13.86 -5.72
N LYS A 459 23.12 -13.41 -5.00
CA LYS A 459 23.49 -13.94 -3.67
C LYS A 459 22.57 -13.47 -2.53
N TYR A 460 22.17 -12.20 -2.54
CA TYR A 460 21.41 -11.57 -1.45
C TYR A 460 19.95 -11.23 -1.83
N GLY A 461 19.56 -11.49 -3.08
CA GLY A 461 18.20 -11.25 -3.58
C GLY A 461 17.96 -9.84 -4.10
N LYS A 462 16.80 -9.66 -4.77
CA LYS A 462 16.40 -8.38 -5.40
C LYS A 462 16.18 -7.22 -4.40
N GLY A 463 16.05 -7.53 -3.11
CA GLY A 463 15.89 -6.56 -2.03
C GLY A 463 17.20 -5.89 -1.57
N LEU A 464 18.38 -6.35 -2.03
CA LEU A 464 19.69 -5.88 -1.58
C LEU A 464 19.81 -4.36 -1.50
N THR A 465 19.35 -3.64 -2.53
CA THR A 465 19.52 -2.17 -2.61
C THR A 465 18.67 -1.38 -1.62
N ARG A 466 17.70 -2.02 -0.95
CA ARG A 466 16.74 -1.40 -0.03
C ARG A 466 16.92 -1.84 1.42
N ASP A 467 17.85 -2.76 1.69
CA ASP A 467 18.11 -3.28 3.03
C ASP A 467 19.54 -2.94 3.46
N LYS A 468 19.66 -2.12 4.51
CA LYS A 468 20.93 -1.70 5.10
C LYS A 468 21.77 -2.89 5.58
N GLN A 469 21.15 -3.90 6.20
CA GLN A 469 21.88 -5.06 6.73
C GLN A 469 22.43 -5.91 5.59
N LEU A 470 21.67 -6.07 4.51
CA LEU A 470 22.15 -6.79 3.32
C LEU A 470 23.28 -6.03 2.61
N LEU A 471 23.22 -4.69 2.54
CA LEU A 471 24.30 -3.87 1.97
C LEU A 471 25.59 -3.97 2.80
N VAL A 472 25.48 -3.93 4.13
CA VAL A 472 26.63 -4.11 5.03
C VAL A 472 27.20 -5.53 4.88
N ALA A 473 26.34 -6.56 4.84
CA ALA A 473 26.78 -7.94 4.63
C ALA A 473 27.44 -8.14 3.25
N ALA A 474 26.90 -7.51 2.20
CA ALA A 474 27.48 -7.52 0.86
C ALA A 474 28.85 -6.84 0.85
N ARG A 475 29.00 -5.69 1.52
CA ARG A 475 30.29 -5.00 1.67
C ARG A 475 31.32 -5.88 2.36
N MET A 476 30.96 -6.48 3.50
CA MET A 476 31.86 -7.35 4.26
C MET A 476 32.33 -8.53 3.41
N HIS A 477 31.40 -9.19 2.72
CA HIS A 477 31.73 -10.31 1.85
C HIS A 477 32.59 -9.92 0.64
N VAL A 478 32.37 -8.74 0.03
CA VAL A 478 33.26 -8.23 -1.02
C VAL A 478 34.66 -7.95 -0.46
N GLY A 479 34.74 -7.36 0.74
CA GLY A 479 36.01 -7.15 1.46
C GLY A 479 36.76 -8.46 1.71
N GLU A 480 36.10 -9.46 2.29
CA GLU A 480 36.68 -10.79 2.54
C GLU A 480 37.15 -11.48 1.25
N MET A 481 36.39 -11.33 0.15
CA MET A 481 36.77 -11.89 -1.14
C MET A 481 38.02 -11.21 -1.71
N LEU A 482 38.11 -9.89 -1.59
CA LEU A 482 39.28 -9.11 -2.00
C LEU A 482 40.51 -9.45 -1.16
N ASP A 483 40.35 -9.55 0.15
CA ASP A 483 41.44 -9.85 1.10
C ASP A 483 41.97 -11.28 0.95
N SER A 484 41.10 -12.25 0.67
CA SER A 484 41.47 -13.66 0.58
C SER A 484 42.01 -14.10 -0.78
N SER A 485 41.50 -13.52 -1.88
CA SER A 485 41.75 -14.03 -3.23
C SER A 485 42.32 -12.99 -4.21
N GLY A 486 42.33 -11.72 -3.82
CA GLY A 486 42.80 -10.61 -4.65
C GLY A 486 41.81 -10.22 -5.76
N GLN A 487 41.98 -8.99 -6.25
CA GLN A 487 41.10 -8.34 -7.22
C GLN A 487 40.74 -9.20 -8.45
N LYS A 488 41.74 -9.82 -9.09
CA LYS A 488 41.55 -10.59 -10.33
C LYS A 488 40.68 -11.83 -10.12
N VAL A 489 40.82 -12.49 -8.98
CA VAL A 489 40.06 -13.70 -8.66
C VAL A 489 38.65 -13.33 -8.23
N ALA A 490 38.49 -12.26 -7.44
CA ALA A 490 37.19 -11.72 -7.06
C ALA A 490 36.37 -11.32 -8.31
N LEU A 491 36.99 -10.64 -9.28
CA LEU A 491 36.33 -10.25 -10.54
C LEU A 491 35.86 -11.47 -11.34
N ALA A 492 36.73 -12.48 -11.53
CA ALA A 492 36.38 -13.71 -12.26
C ALA A 492 35.28 -14.51 -11.55
N HIS A 493 35.31 -14.54 -10.22
CA HIS A 493 34.29 -15.19 -9.40
C HIS A 493 32.92 -14.51 -9.55
N MET A 494 32.86 -13.18 -9.51
CA MET A 494 31.61 -12.43 -9.72
C MET A 494 31.07 -12.59 -11.15
N GLN A 495 31.94 -12.59 -12.17
CA GLN A 495 31.54 -12.76 -13.56
C GLN A 495 30.95 -14.15 -13.85
N SER A 496 31.58 -15.20 -13.33
CA SER A 496 31.12 -16.59 -13.51
C SER A 496 29.76 -16.86 -12.87
N HIS A 497 29.48 -16.26 -11.72
CA HIS A 497 28.22 -16.46 -10.99
C HIS A 497 27.13 -15.43 -11.37
N GLY A 498 27.50 -14.27 -11.93
CA GLY A 498 26.56 -13.30 -12.46
C GLY A 498 25.93 -13.72 -13.80
N ALA A 499 26.66 -14.46 -14.64
CA ALA A 499 26.19 -14.89 -15.97
C ALA A 499 25.09 -15.98 -15.94
N VAL A 500 24.97 -16.72 -14.84
CA VAL A 500 23.93 -17.76 -14.67
C VAL A 500 22.54 -17.14 -14.39
N ALA A 501 22.49 -15.84 -14.10
CA ALA A 501 21.28 -15.12 -13.71
C ALA A 501 20.71 -14.17 -14.78
N ALA A 502 21.32 -14.08 -15.98
CA ALA A 502 20.90 -13.20 -17.08
C ALA A 502 19.92 -13.87 -18.06
#